data_AF-A0AA96DF10-F1
#
_entry.id   AF-A0AA96DF10-F1
#
_cell.length_a   1.000
_cell.length_b   1.000
_cell.length_c   1.000
_cell.angle_alpha   90.00
_cell.angle_beta   90.00
_cell.angle_gamma   90.00
#
_symmetry.space_group_name_H-M   'P 1'
#
loop_
_entity.id
_entity.type
_entity.pdbx_description
1 polymer ?
#
loop_
_entity_poly.entity_id
_entity_poly.type
_entity_poly.pdbx_seq_one_letter_code
_entity_poly.pdbx_strand_id
1 'polypeptide(L)'
;MKSYIEVNDADYKYILAKGGRIERILLTFSKDDITDVVFKPIMNDLKQAKGVLINFIIPNEHLNIGDLEKFMLKIYEIVPKDTVIISEVYDDDLKVGTFKCDILISGLPEN
;
A
#
# COMPACT_ATOMS: atom_id res chain seq x y z
N MET A 1 18.74 -2.44 -6.58
CA MET A 1 17.71 -1.98 -5.62
C MET A 1 18.38 -1.71 -4.30
N LYS A 2 18.18 -0.53 -3.72
CA LYS A 2 18.42 -0.26 -2.30
C LYS A 2 17.06 0.09 -1.71
N SER A 3 16.60 -0.69 -0.74
CA SER A 3 15.39 -0.39 0.03
C SER A 3 15.79 0.42 1.27
N TYR A 4 14.98 1.41 1.65
CA TYR A 4 15.19 2.18 2.87
C TYR A 4 14.45 1.56 4.07
N ILE A 5 13.47 0.69 3.82
CA ILE A 5 12.68 -0.08 4.80
C ILE A 5 12.34 -1.43 4.13
N GLU A 6 13.04 -2.50 4.47
CA GLU A 6 12.90 -3.80 3.79
C GLU A 6 11.80 -4.64 4.43
N VAL A 7 10.79 -5.01 3.63
CA VAL A 7 9.77 -5.99 4.01
C VAL A 7 10.29 -7.37 3.63
N ASN A 8 10.25 -8.31 4.57
CA ASN A 8 10.78 -9.65 4.37
C ASN A 8 9.67 -10.71 4.33
N ASP A 9 10.06 -11.96 4.04
CA ASP A 9 9.13 -13.09 3.97
C ASP A 9 8.29 -13.30 5.24
N ALA A 10 8.81 -12.93 6.42
CA ALA A 10 8.07 -13.05 7.67
C ALA A 10 6.95 -12.01 7.77
N ASP A 11 7.17 -10.79 7.27
CA ASP A 11 6.16 -9.75 7.20
C ASP A 11 5.03 -10.14 6.26
N TYR A 12 5.37 -10.68 5.07
CA TYR A 12 4.39 -11.25 4.15
C TYR A 12 3.59 -12.37 4.81
N LYS A 13 4.27 -13.33 5.45
CA LYS A 13 3.60 -14.43 6.17
C LYS A 13 2.71 -13.91 7.29
N TYR A 14 3.12 -12.87 8.00
CA TYR A 14 2.35 -12.28 9.09
C TYR A 14 1.06 -11.60 8.60
N ILE A 15 1.13 -10.92 7.45
CA ILE A 15 -0.05 -10.34 6.79
C ILE A 15 -0.96 -11.44 6.25
N LEU A 16 -0.42 -12.42 5.52
CA LEU A 16 -1.20 -13.55 5.01
C LEU A 16 -1.85 -14.38 6.13
N ALA A 17 -1.21 -14.48 7.29
CA ALA A 17 -1.74 -15.19 8.46
C ALA A 17 -3.01 -14.54 9.06
N LYS A 18 -3.42 -13.35 8.61
CA LYS A 18 -4.74 -12.79 8.93
C LYS A 18 -5.90 -13.59 8.32
N GLY A 19 -5.62 -14.49 7.37
CA GLY A 19 -6.57 -15.44 6.79
C GLY A 19 -7.63 -14.77 5.91
N GLY A 20 -8.78 -15.44 5.72
CA GLY A 20 -9.88 -14.94 4.90
C GLY A 20 -9.53 -14.78 3.42
N ARG A 21 -10.35 -14.00 2.71
CA ARG A 21 -10.05 -13.63 1.32
C ARG A 21 -8.85 -12.69 1.26
N ILE A 22 -8.01 -12.91 0.25
CA ILE A 22 -6.81 -12.12 -0.03
C ILE A 22 -7.01 -11.41 -1.36
N GLU A 23 -6.68 -10.13 -1.40
CA GLU A 23 -6.66 -9.33 -2.63
C GLU A 23 -5.29 -8.72 -2.82
N ARG A 24 -4.86 -8.62 -4.08
CA ARG A 24 -3.62 -7.92 -4.44
C ARG A 24 -3.87 -7.03 -5.63
N ILE A 25 -3.47 -5.77 -5.54
CA ILE A 25 -3.62 -4.80 -6.61
C ILE A 25 -2.33 -4.01 -6.82
N LEU A 26 -2.02 -3.74 -8.09
CA LEU A 26 -1.00 -2.78 -8.47
C LEU A 26 -1.70 -1.49 -8.92
N LEU A 27 -1.39 -0.38 -8.26
CA LEU A 27 -1.89 0.95 -8.61
C LEU A 27 -0.74 1.79 -9.15
N THR A 28 -1.05 2.70 -10.07
CA THR A 28 -0.13 3.71 -10.60
C THR A 28 -0.86 5.04 -10.62
N PHE A 29 -0.24 6.08 -10.08
CA PHE A 29 -0.85 7.40 -9.93
C PHE A 29 0.21 8.52 -9.97
N SER A 30 -0.22 9.72 -10.31
CA SER A 30 0.56 10.96 -10.21
C SER A 30 0.47 11.55 -8.81
N LYS A 31 1.45 12.35 -8.39
CA LYS A 31 1.36 13.21 -7.18
C LYS A 31 0.11 14.12 -7.16
N ASP A 32 -0.39 14.46 -8.35
CA ASP A 32 -1.53 15.36 -8.51
C ASP A 32 -2.88 14.60 -8.49
N ASP A 33 -2.84 13.26 -8.41
CA ASP A 33 -4.05 12.45 -8.36
C ASP A 33 -4.73 12.57 -7.00
N ILE A 34 -6.06 12.65 -7.04
CA ILE A 34 -6.88 12.69 -5.84
C ILE A 34 -6.88 11.28 -5.22
N THR A 35 -6.30 11.14 -4.03
CA THR A 35 -6.14 9.85 -3.33
C THR A 35 -7.45 9.07 -3.22
N ASP A 36 -8.58 9.73 -2.96
CA ASP A 36 -9.90 9.09 -2.93
C ASP A 36 -10.27 8.38 -4.24
N VAL A 37 -9.85 8.90 -5.39
CA VAL A 37 -10.10 8.29 -6.71
C VAL A 37 -9.22 7.06 -6.90
N VAL A 38 -7.95 7.14 -6.50
CA VAL A 38 -6.97 6.05 -6.58
C VAL A 38 -7.44 4.83 -5.78
N PHE A 39 -8.05 5.05 -4.61
CA PHE A 39 -8.52 3.97 -3.74
C PHE A 39 -9.90 3.40 -4.09
N LYS A 40 -10.67 4.03 -4.98
CA LYS A 40 -12.03 3.54 -5.34
C LYS A 40 -12.09 2.03 -5.65
N PRO A 41 -11.15 1.44 -6.42
CA PRO A 41 -11.22 0.03 -6.76
C PRO A 41 -11.13 -0.92 -5.56
N ILE A 42 -10.45 -0.50 -4.48
CA ILE A 42 -10.18 -1.33 -3.29
C ILE A 42 -10.81 -0.78 -2.01
N MET A 43 -11.62 0.27 -2.11
CA MET A 43 -12.19 0.97 -0.96
C MET A 43 -12.97 0.03 -0.02
N ASN A 44 -13.76 -0.88 -0.59
CA ASN A 44 -14.56 -1.82 0.20
C ASN A 44 -13.71 -2.88 0.89
N ASP A 45 -12.62 -3.31 0.26
CA ASP A 45 -11.70 -4.27 0.84
C ASP A 45 -10.88 -3.63 1.96
N LEU A 46 -10.36 -2.42 1.74
CA LEU A 46 -9.64 -1.67 2.77
C LEU A 46 -10.47 -1.46 4.04
N LYS A 47 -11.76 -1.14 3.90
CA LYS A 47 -12.69 -0.96 5.04
C LYS A 47 -12.90 -2.22 5.89
N GLN A 48 -12.53 -3.39 5.39
CA GLN A 48 -12.76 -4.68 6.03
C GLN A 48 -11.46 -5.45 6.28
N ALA A 49 -10.32 -4.86 5.93
CA ALA A 49 -9.02 -5.50 6.03
C ALA A 49 -8.65 -5.75 7.50
N LYS A 50 -7.91 -6.84 7.74
CA LYS A 50 -7.21 -7.09 9.02
C LYS A 50 -5.69 -6.99 8.86
N GLY A 51 -5.20 -7.12 7.63
CA GLY A 51 -3.80 -6.94 7.29
C GLY A 51 -3.67 -6.28 5.92
N VAL A 52 -2.82 -5.26 5.83
CA VAL A 52 -2.45 -4.58 4.59
C VAL A 52 -0.93 -4.50 4.50
N LEU A 53 -0.37 -4.92 3.38
CA LEU A 53 1.04 -4.74 3.04
C LEU A 53 1.13 -3.85 1.81
N ILE A 54 1.94 -2.80 1.89
CA ILE A 54 2.06 -1.79 0.84
C ILE A 54 3.51 -1.66 0.41
N ASN A 55 3.74 -1.89 -0.87
CA ASN A 55 5.02 -1.76 -1.52
C ASN A 55 5.02 -0.50 -2.37
N PHE A 56 5.64 0.57 -1.90
CA PHE A 56 5.78 1.81 -2.65
C PHE A 56 6.95 1.72 -3.63
N ILE A 57 6.63 1.94 -4.90
CA ILE A 57 7.60 2.06 -5.99
C ILE A 57 7.69 3.52 -6.35
N ILE A 58 8.86 4.09 -6.11
CA ILE A 58 9.11 5.53 -6.28
C ILE A 58 10.20 5.74 -7.34
N PRO A 59 10.20 6.89 -8.04
CA PRO A 59 11.28 7.23 -8.95
C PRO A 59 12.59 7.31 -8.17
N ASN A 60 13.68 6.89 -8.80
CA ASN A 60 15.04 6.96 -8.25
C ASN A 60 15.58 8.41 -8.07
N GLU A 61 14.77 9.41 -8.41
CA GLU A 61 15.03 10.84 -8.15
C GLU A 61 14.42 11.28 -6.82
N HIS A 62 14.80 12.46 -6.30
CA HIS A 62 14.41 12.95 -4.98
C HIS A 62 12.95 12.63 -4.60
N LEU A 63 12.80 11.70 -3.66
CA LEU A 63 11.53 11.36 -3.04
C LEU A 63 11.00 12.55 -2.24
N ASN A 64 9.79 12.98 -2.54
CA ASN A 64 9.03 13.82 -1.62
C ASN A 64 8.30 12.93 -0.61
N ILE A 65 8.89 12.74 0.58
CA ILE A 65 8.32 11.94 1.67
C ILE A 65 6.89 12.37 2.01
N GLY A 66 6.58 13.66 1.90
CA GLY A 66 5.25 14.19 2.21
C GLY A 66 4.13 13.64 1.32
N ASP A 67 4.43 13.15 0.13
CA ASP A 67 3.42 12.55 -0.76
C ASP A 67 3.11 11.09 -0.36
N LEU A 68 4.11 10.35 0.11
CA LEU A 68 3.90 9.03 0.73
C LEU A 68 3.12 9.13 2.04
N GLU A 69 3.42 10.13 2.87
CA GLU A 69 2.72 10.37 4.13
C GLU A 69 1.23 10.62 3.91
N LYS A 70 0.86 11.44 2.92
CA LYS A 70 -0.56 11.68 2.56
C LYS A 70 -1.26 10.39 2.13
N PHE A 71 -0.59 9.55 1.35
CA PHE A 71 -1.14 8.27 0.92
C PHE A 71 -1.37 7.33 2.12
N MET A 72 -0.37 7.21 2.99
CA MET A 72 -0.45 6.39 4.20
C MET A 72 -1.54 6.89 5.15
N LEU A 73 -1.62 8.19 5.39
CA LEU A 73 -2.69 8.81 6.19
C LEU A 73 -4.08 8.43 5.66
N LYS A 74 -4.26 8.46 4.33
CA LYS A 74 -5.52 8.07 3.72
C LYS A 74 -5.85 6.59 3.93
N ILE A 75 -4.87 5.70 3.83
CA ILE A 75 -5.07 4.28 4.18
C ILE A 75 -5.51 4.15 5.64
N TYR A 76 -4.82 4.82 6.58
CA TYR A 76 -5.16 4.80 8.00
C TYR A 76 -6.58 5.33 8.30
N GLU A 77 -7.09 6.29 7.51
CA GLU A 77 -8.46 6.78 7.62
C GLU A 77 -9.52 5.75 7.16
N ILE A 78 -9.16 4.89 6.21
CA ILE A 78 -10.11 3.97 5.56
C ILE A 78 -10.20 2.63 6.31
N VAL A 79 -9.05 2.10 6.74
CA VAL A 79 -8.99 0.76 7.32
C VAL A 79 -9.53 0.72 8.76
N PRO A 80 -9.98 -0.44 9.25
CA PRO A 80 -10.28 -0.65 10.66
C PRO A 80 -9.09 -0.32 11.57
N LYS A 81 -9.36 0.20 12.78
CA LYS A 81 -8.33 0.64 13.74
C LYS A 81 -7.35 -0.46 14.16
N ASP A 82 -7.78 -1.72 14.12
CA ASP A 82 -7.02 -2.90 14.47
C ASP A 82 -6.30 -3.55 13.27
N THR A 83 -6.41 -2.97 12.08
CA THR A 83 -5.71 -3.42 10.89
C THR A 83 -4.21 -3.30 11.08
N VAL A 84 -3.50 -4.40 10.85
CA VAL A 84 -2.04 -4.37 10.76
C VAL A 84 -1.65 -3.80 9.41
N ILE A 85 -0.85 -2.74 9.39
CA ILE A 85 -0.29 -2.17 8.16
C ILE A 85 1.23 -2.32 8.19
N ILE A 86 1.79 -2.86 7.11
CA ILE A 86 3.23 -2.92 6.88
C ILE A 86 3.51 -2.23 5.54
N SER A 87 4.56 -1.41 5.48
CA SER A 87 4.95 -0.73 4.25
C SER A 87 6.45 -0.78 4.00
N GLU A 88 6.82 -0.98 2.75
CA GLU A 88 8.18 -0.83 2.23
C GLU A 88 8.20 0.23 1.14
N VAL A 89 9.36 0.86 0.96
CA VAL A 89 9.63 1.83 -0.11
C VAL A 89 10.88 1.41 -0.87
N TYR A 90 10.79 1.29 -2.20
CA TYR A 90 11.92 1.01 -3.08
C TYR A 90 11.95 1.93 -4.30
N ASP A 91 13.17 2.22 -4.72
CA ASP A 91 13.46 3.01 -5.91
C ASP A 91 13.39 2.15 -7.19
N ASP A 92 12.76 2.69 -8.23
CA ASP A 92 12.69 2.12 -9.58
C ASP A 92 12.82 3.22 -10.65
N ASP A 93 13.01 2.82 -11.91
CA ASP A 93 13.07 3.73 -13.06
C ASP A 93 11.66 4.18 -13.46
N LEU A 94 11.13 5.14 -12.68
CA LEU A 94 9.84 5.78 -12.91
C LEU A 94 10.03 7.23 -13.35
N LYS A 95 9.07 7.72 -14.15
CA LYS A 95 8.98 9.14 -14.47
C LYS A 95 8.74 9.95 -13.19
N VAL A 96 9.47 11.04 -13.00
CA VAL A 96 9.30 11.98 -11.90
C VAL A 96 7.83 12.36 -11.69
N GLY A 97 7.37 12.29 -10.44
CA GLY A 97 5.99 12.57 -10.04
C GLY A 97 5.02 11.40 -10.27
N THR A 98 5.49 10.26 -10.78
CA THR A 98 4.72 9.00 -10.84
C THR A 98 5.02 8.16 -9.62
N PHE A 99 3.99 7.60 -9.01
CA PHE A 99 4.05 6.66 -7.90
C PHE A 99 3.38 5.37 -8.34
N LYS A 100 3.94 4.24 -7.93
CA LYS A 100 3.21 2.97 -7.99
C LYS A 100 3.14 2.39 -6.59
N CYS A 101 2.07 1.65 -6.33
CA CYS A 101 2.00 0.84 -5.13
C CYS A 101 1.42 -0.53 -5.44
N ASP A 102 2.08 -1.56 -4.92
CA ASP A 102 1.56 -2.91 -4.88
C ASP A 102 1.00 -3.14 -3.48
N ILE A 103 -0.31 -3.37 -3.40
CA ILE A 103 -1.05 -3.49 -2.15
C ILE A 103 -1.58 -4.91 -2.05
N LEU A 104 -1.22 -5.59 -0.97
CA LEU A 104 -1.77 -6.88 -0.56
C LEU A 104 -2.70 -6.65 0.64
N ILE A 105 -3.95 -7.08 0.51
CA ILE A 105 -5.00 -6.97 1.52
C ILE A 105 -5.38 -8.39 1.97
N SER A 106 -5.55 -8.58 3.27
CA SER A 106 -5.83 -9.88 3.89
C SER A 106 -6.80 -9.74 5.06
N GLY A 107 -7.36 -10.88 5.49
CA GLY A 107 -8.35 -10.94 6.56
C GLY A 107 -9.73 -10.46 6.15
N LEU A 108 -10.00 -10.41 4.83
CA LEU A 108 -11.30 -10.01 4.29
C LEU A 108 -12.34 -11.11 4.56
N PRO A 109 -13.63 -10.75 4.73
CA PRO A 109 -14.69 -11.73 4.85
C PRO A 109 -14.71 -12.70 3.65
N GLU A 110 -14.96 -13.97 3.95
CA GLU A 110 -15.30 -14.96 2.92
C GLU A 110 -16.74 -14.70 2.46
N ASN A 111 -16.97 -14.77 1.15
CA ASN A 111 -18.31 -14.63 0.57
C ASN A 111 -19.16 -15.88 0.82
#